data_AF-A0A1W1H5D7-F1
#
_entry.id   AF-A0A1W1H5D7-F1
#
_cell.length_a   1.000
_cell.length_b   1.000
_cell.length_c   1.000
_cell.angle_alpha   90.00
_cell.angle_beta   90.00
_cell.angle_gamma   90.00
#
_symmetry.space_group_name_H-M   'P 1'
#
loop_
_entity.id
_entity.type
_entity.pdbx_description
1 polymer ?
#
loop_
_entity_poly.entity_id
_entity_poly.type
_entity_poly.pdbx_seq_one_letter_code
_entity_poly.pdbx_strand_id
1 'polypeptide(L)'
;MHLFKVVLTALISFLIFFSYLTLAIEPDISLAITKMVGVSGFIVILIAVLQFSSDHCDAKSSLQTQHSGKKELSAGFIIAFAILMRLMFLFHTPTLSDDIYRYCLDGAMLANGQNPYSYTPLELLEAMQRQETFRNESEIIFPNSPSQLCERGLGGEVNGQVIKNPFLNPSEAMTDLQWKYPSLFSQSDVGIEYDHEGLERIREIYPEISTLLPLINHPELATIYPPAAQITFAIGNFADSALNFNESFTGIKTVLIIMDTLSCLFIIRILKKMKLPACHATIYAWHPLPVLEIAKSGHIDGAAIFFL
;
A
#
# COMPACT_ATOMS: atom_id res chain seq x y z
N MET A 1 -31.65 17.64 -25.52
CA MET A 1 -30.94 17.87 -24.23
C MET A 1 -30.53 16.57 -23.53
N HIS A 2 -31.39 15.55 -23.41
CA HIS A 2 -31.03 14.26 -22.76
C HIS A 2 -29.95 13.45 -23.50
N LEU A 3 -30.04 13.31 -24.83
CA LEU A 3 -29.02 12.59 -25.61
C LEU A 3 -27.63 13.23 -25.46
N PHE A 4 -27.58 14.56 -25.48
CA PHE A 4 -26.36 15.33 -25.26
C PHE A 4 -25.73 15.04 -23.89
N LYS A 5 -26.54 14.99 -22.82
CA LYS A 5 -26.06 14.65 -21.47
C LYS A 5 -25.46 13.23 -21.40
N VAL A 6 -26.14 12.24 -21.98
CA VAL A 6 -25.65 10.84 -21.99
C VAL A 6 -24.36 10.71 -22.79
N VAL A 7 -24.29 11.33 -23.97
CA VAL A 7 -23.08 11.33 -24.81
C VAL A 7 -21.93 12.05 -24.11
N LEU A 8 -22.21 13.18 -23.44
CA LEU A 8 -21.20 13.93 -22.68
C LEU A 8 -20.67 13.10 -21.50
N THR A 9 -21.54 12.43 -20.74
CA THR A 9 -21.11 11.57 -19.63
C THR A 9 -20.29 10.37 -20.12
N ALA A 10 -20.68 9.74 -21.24
CA ALA A 10 -19.92 8.65 -21.85
C ALA A 10 -18.53 9.13 -22.35
N LEU A 11 -18.48 10.28 -23.01
CA LEU A 11 -17.24 10.91 -23.45
C LEU A 11 -16.32 11.21 -22.26
N ILE A 12 -16.85 11.79 -21.19
CA ILE A 12 -16.09 12.07 -19.98
C ILE A 12 -15.57 10.78 -19.34
N SER A 13 -16.39 9.72 -19.28
CA SER A 13 -15.96 8.42 -18.76
C SER A 13 -14.77 7.88 -19.57
N PHE A 14 -14.82 8.02 -20.89
CA PHE A 14 -13.73 7.62 -21.78
C PHE A 14 -12.46 8.46 -21.58
N LEU A 15 -12.60 9.78 -21.36
CA LEU A 15 -11.46 10.66 -21.05
C LEU A 15 -10.78 10.27 -19.73
N ILE A 16 -11.57 9.94 -18.70
CA ILE A 16 -11.03 9.43 -17.43
C ILE A 16 -10.28 8.13 -17.66
N PHE A 17 -10.87 7.19 -18.41
CA PHE A 17 -10.24 5.90 -18.70
C PHE A 17 -8.92 6.07 -19.44
N PHE A 18 -8.91 6.90 -20.49
CA PHE A 18 -7.69 7.16 -21.24
C PHE A 18 -6.62 7.87 -20.40
N SER A 19 -7.04 8.75 -19.48
CA SER A 19 -6.14 9.38 -18.52
C SER A 19 -5.48 8.34 -17.61
N TYR A 20 -6.23 7.37 -17.07
CA TYR A 20 -5.66 6.31 -16.25
C TYR A 20 -4.85 5.31 -17.08
N LEU A 21 -5.22 5.03 -18.32
CA LEU A 21 -4.46 4.17 -19.21
C LEU A 21 -3.09 4.76 -19.52
N THR A 22 -3.04 6.06 -19.81
CA THR A 22 -1.79 6.79 -19.97
C THR A 22 -0.94 6.67 -18.70
N LEU A 23 -1.56 6.83 -17.54
CA LEU A 23 -0.87 6.75 -16.25
C LEU A 23 -0.34 5.35 -15.94
N ALA A 24 -1.09 4.30 -16.28
CA ALA A 24 -0.67 2.92 -16.09
C ALA A 24 0.53 2.53 -16.98
N ILE A 25 0.81 3.27 -18.05
CA ILE A 25 1.96 3.03 -18.93
C ILE A 25 3.21 3.79 -18.44
N GLU A 26 3.04 4.85 -17.65
CA GLU A 26 4.17 5.70 -17.24
C GLU A 26 5.06 4.98 -16.20
N PRO A 27 6.38 4.85 -16.45
CA PRO A 27 7.28 4.11 -15.57
C PRO A 27 7.62 4.85 -14.26
N ASP A 28 7.65 6.19 -14.27
CA ASP A 28 7.87 7.00 -13.07
C ASP A 28 6.77 8.06 -12.92
N ILE A 29 5.76 7.71 -12.13
CA ILE A 29 4.58 8.52 -11.92
C ILE A 29 4.85 9.70 -10.99
N SER A 30 5.91 9.66 -10.18
CA SER A 30 6.21 10.67 -9.15
C SER A 30 6.25 12.10 -9.73
N LEU A 31 6.81 12.23 -10.94
CA LEU A 31 6.89 13.50 -11.67
C LEU A 31 5.59 13.86 -12.41
N ALA A 32 4.74 12.87 -12.71
CA ALA A 32 3.48 13.02 -13.42
C ALA A 32 2.26 13.30 -12.51
N ILE A 33 2.36 13.04 -11.20
CA ILE A 33 1.28 13.19 -10.20
C ILE A 33 0.60 14.56 -10.31
N THR A 34 1.36 15.66 -10.28
CA THR A 34 0.78 17.02 -10.26
C THR A 34 0.01 17.36 -11.54
N LYS A 35 0.49 16.90 -12.70
CA LYS A 35 -0.19 17.13 -13.98
C LYS A 35 -1.42 16.23 -14.14
N MET A 36 -1.36 15.00 -13.62
CA MET A 36 -2.38 13.98 -13.90
C MET A 36 -3.50 13.90 -12.86
N VAL A 37 -3.20 14.04 -11.57
CA VAL A 37 -4.22 14.23 -10.52
C VAL A 37 -5.01 15.52 -10.78
N GLY A 38 -4.32 16.56 -11.27
CA GLY A 38 -4.96 17.81 -11.69
C GLY A 38 -5.99 17.60 -12.80
N VAL A 39 -5.63 16.91 -13.90
CA VAL A 39 -6.54 16.67 -15.03
C VAL A 39 -7.68 15.75 -14.66
N SER A 40 -7.39 14.57 -14.10
CA SER A 40 -8.42 13.60 -13.71
C SER A 40 -9.33 14.14 -12.61
N GLY A 41 -8.77 14.85 -11.63
CA GLY A 41 -9.52 15.54 -10.57
C GLY A 41 -10.42 16.64 -11.14
N PHE A 42 -9.92 17.46 -12.06
CA PHE A 42 -10.72 18.48 -12.75
C PHE A 42 -11.90 17.86 -13.52
N ILE A 43 -11.67 16.72 -14.19
CA ILE A 43 -12.73 16.01 -14.90
C ILE A 43 -13.80 15.49 -13.92
N VAL A 44 -13.41 14.96 -12.76
CA VAL A 44 -14.35 14.49 -11.74
C VAL A 44 -15.14 15.65 -11.12
N ILE A 45 -14.50 16.80 -10.89
CA ILE A 45 -15.19 18.03 -10.47
C ILE A 45 -16.22 18.44 -11.52
N LEU A 46 -15.87 18.39 -12.81
CA LEU A 46 -16.81 18.69 -13.90
C LEU A 46 -18.00 17.72 -13.89
N ILE A 47 -17.79 16.42 -13.67
CA ILE A 47 -18.88 15.45 -13.51
C ILE A 47 -19.78 15.85 -12.34
N ALA A 48 -19.21 16.15 -11.18
CA ALA A 48 -19.96 16.52 -9.98
C ALA A 48 -20.82 17.77 -10.23
N VAL A 49 -20.26 18.80 -10.86
CA VAL A 49 -20.99 20.02 -11.23
C VAL A 49 -22.13 19.73 -12.21
N LEU A 50 -21.89 18.90 -13.22
CA LEU A 50 -22.92 18.53 -14.20
C LEU A 50 -24.04 17.71 -13.58
N GLN A 51 -23.72 16.78 -12.67
CA GLN A 51 -24.70 15.98 -11.92
C GLN A 51 -25.54 16.89 -11.01
N PHE A 52 -24.89 17.71 -10.19
CA PHE A 52 -25.57 18.63 -9.27
C PHE A 52 -26.47 19.64 -9.99
N SER A 53 -25.99 20.20 -11.11
CA SER A 53 -26.76 21.14 -11.92
C SER A 53 -27.97 20.45 -12.57
N SER A 54 -27.83 19.17 -12.96
CA SER A 54 -28.95 18.39 -13.50
C SER A 54 -30.03 18.18 -12.45
N ASP A 55 -29.65 17.81 -11.23
CA ASP A 55 -30.58 17.59 -10.12
C ASP A 55 -31.34 18.86 -9.75
N HIS A 56 -30.68 20.03 -9.76
CA HIS A 56 -31.32 21.32 -9.51
C HIS A 56 -32.31 21.72 -10.60
N CYS A 57 -31.98 21.46 -11.86
CA CYS A 57 -32.90 21.69 -12.98
C CYS A 57 -34.11 20.75 -12.90
N ASP A 58 -33.86 19.50 -12.51
CA ASP A 58 -34.87 18.47 -12.42
C ASP A 58 -35.81 18.70 -11.23
N ALA A 59 -35.30 19.16 -10.09
CA ALA A 59 -36.09 19.57 -8.92
C ALA A 59 -37.00 20.78 -9.20
N LYS A 60 -36.59 21.69 -10.10
CA LYS A 60 -37.46 22.77 -10.60
C LYS A 60 -38.54 22.25 -11.55
N SER A 61 -38.22 21.23 -12.35
CA SER A 61 -39.17 20.63 -13.31
C SER A 61 -40.18 19.68 -12.66
N SER A 62 -39.83 19.03 -11.55
CA SER A 62 -40.61 17.95 -10.90
C SER A 62 -41.90 18.41 -10.21
N LEU A 63 -42.18 19.71 -10.17
CA LEU A 63 -43.53 20.22 -9.90
C LEU A 63 -44.52 19.94 -11.04
N GLN A 64 -44.05 19.51 -12.21
CA GLN A 64 -44.87 19.00 -13.31
C GLN A 64 -44.24 17.72 -13.87
N THR A 65 -45.04 16.67 -14.05
CA THR A 65 -44.71 15.39 -14.70
C THR A 65 -43.79 14.42 -13.96
N GLN A 66 -44.44 13.54 -13.19
CA GLN A 66 -43.99 12.21 -12.81
C GLN A 66 -44.02 11.29 -14.05
N HIS A 67 -43.05 10.37 -14.18
CA HIS A 67 -42.82 9.44 -15.32
C HIS A 67 -42.06 10.02 -16.54
N SER A 68 -40.75 10.14 -16.41
CA SER A 68 -39.86 9.90 -17.56
C SER A 68 -38.71 9.01 -17.08
N GLY A 69 -38.63 7.81 -17.65
CA GLY A 69 -37.52 6.89 -17.43
C GLY A 69 -36.23 7.49 -17.98
N LYS A 70 -35.56 8.29 -17.15
CA LYS A 70 -34.24 8.84 -17.45
C LYS A 70 -33.26 7.68 -17.53
N LYS A 71 -32.60 7.52 -18.69
CA LYS A 71 -31.48 6.57 -18.82
C LYS A 71 -30.28 7.17 -18.11
N GLU A 72 -30.19 6.95 -16.81
CA GLU A 72 -28.99 7.20 -16.03
C GLU A 72 -27.93 6.10 -16.28
N LEU A 73 -26.67 6.39 -15.93
CA LEU A 73 -25.63 5.37 -15.89
C LEU A 73 -26.08 4.24 -14.96
N SER A 74 -26.03 3.00 -15.46
CA SER A 74 -26.43 1.85 -14.65
C SER A 74 -25.39 1.62 -13.55
N ALA A 75 -25.86 1.20 -12.37
CA ALA A 75 -24.98 0.83 -11.26
C ALA A 75 -23.94 -0.23 -11.69
N GLY A 76 -24.34 -1.18 -12.55
CA GLY A 76 -23.44 -2.19 -13.09
C GLY A 76 -22.32 -1.60 -13.95
N PHE A 77 -22.63 -0.59 -14.78
CA PHE A 77 -21.61 0.11 -15.57
C PHE A 77 -20.61 0.85 -14.67
N ILE A 78 -21.10 1.57 -13.65
CA ILE A 78 -20.24 2.32 -12.71
C ILE A 78 -19.23 1.38 -12.05
N ILE A 79 -19.71 0.23 -11.55
CA ILE A 79 -18.87 -0.76 -10.86
C ILE A 79 -17.92 -1.46 -11.83
N ALA A 80 -18.38 -1.88 -13.01
CA ALA A 80 -17.51 -2.51 -13.99
C ALA A 80 -16.35 -1.60 -14.39
N PHE A 81 -16.63 -0.31 -14.60
CA PHE A 81 -15.61 0.69 -14.90
C PHE A 81 -14.70 0.93 -13.69
N ALA A 82 -15.24 1.02 -12.48
CA ALA A 82 -14.46 1.19 -11.25
C ALA A 82 -13.46 0.05 -11.03
N ILE A 83 -13.88 -1.20 -11.26
CA ILE A 83 -13.03 -2.39 -11.22
C ILE A 83 -11.94 -2.30 -12.28
N LEU A 84 -12.32 -1.99 -13.52
CA LEU A 84 -11.38 -1.88 -14.64
C LEU A 84 -10.25 -0.89 -14.33
N MET A 85 -10.57 0.30 -13.83
CA MET A 85 -9.54 1.31 -13.46
C MET A 85 -8.58 0.82 -12.38
N ARG A 86 -9.08 0.05 -11.40
CA ARG A 86 -8.27 -0.43 -10.27
C ARG A 86 -7.36 -1.57 -10.69
N LEU A 87 -7.88 -2.51 -11.49
CA LEU A 87 -7.10 -3.65 -11.99
C LEU A 87 -5.93 -3.22 -12.88
N MET A 88 -6.01 -2.04 -13.51
CA MET A 88 -4.90 -1.47 -14.28
C MET A 88 -3.65 -1.19 -13.43
N PHE A 89 -3.79 -1.05 -12.12
CA PHE A 89 -2.69 -0.75 -11.20
C PHE A 89 -2.33 -1.90 -10.26
N LEU A 90 -3.00 -3.06 -10.38
CA LEU A 90 -2.81 -4.18 -9.45
C LEU A 90 -1.35 -4.65 -9.40
N PHE A 91 -0.69 -4.75 -10.55
CA PHE A 91 0.70 -5.20 -10.68
C PHE A 91 1.72 -4.04 -10.78
N HIS A 92 1.29 -2.80 -10.51
CA HIS A 92 2.24 -1.69 -10.43
C HIS A 92 3.00 -1.71 -9.12
N THR A 93 4.27 -1.36 -9.18
CA THR A 93 5.06 -1.15 -7.97
C THR A 93 4.50 0.05 -7.18
N PRO A 94 4.37 -0.09 -5.85
CA PRO A 94 3.94 1.00 -4.99
C PRO A 94 4.98 2.12 -5.05
N THR A 95 4.53 3.36 -5.28
CA THR A 95 5.43 4.52 -5.50
C THR A 95 4.98 5.80 -4.81
N LEU A 96 3.75 5.90 -4.27
CA LEU A 96 3.36 7.08 -3.48
C LEU A 96 3.63 6.90 -1.98
N SER A 97 3.68 5.67 -1.47
CA SER A 97 4.00 5.36 -0.07
C SER A 97 4.74 4.03 0.02
N ASP A 98 5.61 3.93 1.03
CA ASP A 98 6.39 2.74 1.41
C ASP A 98 5.70 1.94 2.53
N ASP A 99 4.55 2.39 3.03
CA ASP A 99 3.83 1.73 4.15
C ASP A 99 3.43 0.28 3.84
N ILE A 100 3.29 -0.04 2.55
CA ILE A 100 2.96 -1.39 2.09
C ILE A 100 3.98 -2.44 2.51
N TYR A 101 5.26 -2.08 2.62
CA TYR A 101 6.29 -2.98 3.13
C TYR A 101 6.05 -3.34 4.59
N ARG A 102 5.56 -2.37 5.38
CA ARG A 102 5.14 -2.59 6.76
C ARG A 102 3.91 -3.50 6.83
N TYR A 103 2.94 -3.33 5.93
CA TYR A 103 1.77 -4.20 5.84
C TYR A 103 2.16 -5.66 5.58
N CYS A 104 3.07 -5.89 4.66
CA CYS A 104 3.52 -7.25 4.32
C CYS A 104 4.24 -7.92 5.50
N LEU A 105 5.14 -7.18 6.18
CA LEU A 105 5.83 -7.67 7.38
C LEU A 105 4.83 -8.00 8.49
N ASP A 106 3.98 -7.03 8.85
CA ASP A 106 3.01 -7.18 9.92
C ASP A 106 2.03 -8.33 9.65
N GLY A 107 1.56 -8.45 8.40
CA GLY A 107 0.71 -9.54 7.94
C GLY A 107 1.38 -10.90 8.05
N ALA A 108 2.67 -10.99 7.66
CA ALA A 108 3.46 -12.22 7.80
C ALA A 108 3.68 -12.59 9.27
N MET A 109 3.99 -11.62 10.13
CA MET A 109 4.12 -11.85 11.57
C MET A 109 2.82 -12.41 12.15
N LEU A 110 1.69 -11.75 11.88
CA LEU A 110 0.40 -12.18 12.41
C LEU A 110 -0.03 -13.56 11.86
N ALA A 111 0.19 -13.83 10.58
CA ALA A 111 -0.10 -15.13 9.97
C ALA A 111 0.70 -16.28 10.60
N ASN A 112 1.89 -15.99 11.12
CA ASN A 112 2.76 -16.94 11.82
C ASN A 112 2.54 -17.00 13.34
N GLY A 113 1.45 -16.39 13.83
CA GLY A 113 1.13 -16.37 15.26
C GLY A 113 2.03 -15.46 16.09
N GLN A 114 2.80 -14.59 15.44
CA GLN A 114 3.66 -13.61 16.09
C GLN A 114 2.91 -12.29 16.26
N ASN A 115 3.23 -11.56 17.32
CA ASN A 115 2.59 -10.28 17.64
C ASN A 115 3.32 -9.12 16.95
N PRO A 116 2.71 -8.41 15.97
CA PRO A 116 3.38 -7.32 15.24
C PRO A 116 3.74 -6.10 16.09
N TYR A 117 3.19 -6.01 17.30
CA TYR A 117 3.48 -4.94 18.26
C TYR A 117 4.66 -5.28 19.19
N SER A 118 5.16 -6.52 19.16
CA SER A 118 6.22 -6.96 20.07
C SER A 118 7.62 -6.53 19.62
N TYR A 119 7.83 -6.34 18.32
CA TYR A 119 9.15 -6.05 17.75
C TYR A 119 9.08 -4.94 16.71
N THR A 120 10.11 -4.11 16.71
CA THR A 120 10.35 -3.14 15.63
C THR A 120 11.04 -3.83 14.44
N PRO A 121 10.84 -3.34 13.20
CA PRO A 121 11.57 -3.84 12.03
C PRO A 121 13.10 -3.81 12.23
N LEU A 122 13.62 -2.79 12.90
CA LEU A 122 15.04 -2.67 13.20
C LEU A 122 15.53 -3.80 14.11
N GLU A 123 14.82 -4.09 15.18
CA GLU A 123 15.15 -5.20 16.10
C GLU A 123 15.12 -6.56 15.38
N LEU A 124 14.14 -6.78 14.50
CA LEU A 124 14.06 -7.98 13.68
C LEU A 124 15.29 -8.12 12.77
N LEU A 125 15.69 -7.02 12.12
CA LEU A 125 16.87 -6.99 11.25
C LEU A 125 18.16 -7.29 12.03
N GLU A 126 18.35 -6.66 13.19
CA GLU A 126 19.50 -6.89 14.06
C GLU A 126 19.58 -8.35 14.52
N ALA A 127 18.44 -8.95 14.91
CA ALA A 127 18.38 -10.34 15.33
C ALA A 127 18.75 -11.32 14.21
N MET A 128 18.25 -11.08 12.98
CA MET A 128 18.58 -11.89 11.81
C MET A 128 20.07 -11.78 11.42
N GLN A 129 20.65 -10.58 11.47
CA GLN A 129 22.06 -10.36 11.15
C GLN A 129 23.01 -11.00 12.18
N ARG A 130 22.67 -10.94 13.48
CA ARG A 130 23.45 -11.61 14.53
C ARG A 130 23.47 -13.12 14.33
N GLN A 131 22.34 -13.74 13.99
CA GLN A 131 22.29 -15.18 13.72
C GLN A 131 23.16 -15.60 12.53
N GLU A 132 23.15 -14.82 11.44
CA GLU A 132 24.04 -15.10 10.30
C GLU A 132 25.52 -14.97 10.67
N THR A 133 25.84 -13.98 11.51
CA THR A 133 27.20 -13.78 12.02
C THR A 133 27.63 -14.96 12.90
N PHE A 134 26.80 -15.40 13.84
CA PHE A 134 27.09 -16.57 14.69
C PHE A 134 27.18 -17.88 13.89
N ARG A 135 26.34 -18.06 12.86
CA ARG A 135 26.42 -19.22 11.97
C ARG A 135 27.76 -19.24 11.22
N ASN A 136 28.23 -18.08 10.74
CA ASN A 136 29.50 -17.96 10.02
C ASN A 136 30.74 -17.97 10.96
N GLU A 137 30.60 -17.52 12.20
CA GLU A 137 31.68 -17.53 13.21
C GLU A 137 32.02 -18.93 13.72
N SER A 138 31.11 -19.90 13.60
CA SER A 138 31.41 -21.31 13.89
C SER A 138 32.45 -21.95 12.94
N GLU A 139 32.87 -21.22 11.90
CA GLU A 139 33.97 -21.55 10.98
C GLU A 139 35.19 -20.59 11.10
N ILE A 140 35.12 -19.57 11.97
CA ILE A 140 36.15 -18.50 12.07
C ILE A 140 36.90 -18.60 13.41
N ILE A 141 38.21 -18.79 13.32
CA ILE A 141 39.14 -18.67 14.45
C ILE A 141 39.12 -17.20 14.93
N PHE A 142 38.71 -16.97 16.17
CA PHE A 142 38.64 -15.63 16.77
C PHE A 142 40.00 -14.89 16.74
N PRO A 143 40.03 -13.62 16.30
CA PRO A 143 41.18 -12.75 16.48
C PRO A 143 41.28 -12.24 17.92
N ASN A 144 42.47 -12.35 18.52
CA ASN A 144 42.73 -12.08 19.95
C ASN A 144 42.94 -10.58 20.31
N SER A 145 42.52 -9.60 19.50
CA SER A 145 42.73 -8.19 19.90
C SER A 145 41.78 -7.13 19.30
N PRO A 146 41.49 -6.04 20.07
CA PRO A 146 40.56 -4.97 19.69
C PRO A 146 40.93 -4.15 18.45
N SER A 147 42.19 -4.16 18.01
CA SER A 147 42.62 -3.42 16.82
C SER A 147 42.08 -4.02 15.52
N GLN A 148 41.69 -5.30 15.51
CA GLN A 148 41.15 -5.98 14.33
C GLN A 148 39.67 -5.67 14.07
N LEU A 149 38.95 -5.12 15.06
CA LEU A 149 37.56 -4.67 14.93
C LEU A 149 37.43 -3.35 14.15
N CYS A 150 38.49 -2.53 14.14
CA CYS A 150 38.45 -1.19 13.56
C CYS A 150 38.72 -1.16 12.03
N GLU A 151 39.38 -2.18 11.48
CA GLU A 151 39.65 -2.27 10.03
C GLU A 151 38.45 -2.81 9.23
N ARG A 152 37.48 -3.46 9.88
CA ARG A 152 36.30 -4.09 9.25
C ARG A 152 34.98 -3.43 9.66
N GLY A 153 34.90 -2.11 9.50
CA GLY A 153 33.71 -1.32 9.87
C GLY A 153 32.40 -2.01 9.47
N LEU A 154 31.66 -2.49 10.48
CA LEU A 154 30.30 -3.06 10.45
C LEU A 154 29.85 -3.62 9.08
N GLY A 155 30.65 -4.53 8.53
CA GLY A 155 30.38 -5.22 7.28
C GLY A 155 31.01 -6.61 7.35
N GLY A 156 30.16 -7.64 7.36
CA GLY A 156 30.61 -9.01 7.19
C GLY A 156 31.11 -9.23 5.76
N GLU A 157 32.10 -10.11 5.62
CA GLU A 157 32.64 -10.54 4.32
C GLU A 157 32.14 -11.96 4.06
N VAL A 158 31.30 -12.14 3.02
CA VAL A 158 30.81 -13.45 2.58
C VAL A 158 31.42 -13.71 1.21
N ASN A 159 32.18 -14.80 1.05
CA ASN A 159 32.86 -15.19 -0.20
C ASN A 159 33.74 -14.08 -0.82
N GLY A 160 34.46 -13.30 0.00
CA GLY A 160 35.36 -12.24 -0.48
C GLY A 160 34.66 -10.99 -1.01
N GLN A 161 33.34 -10.87 -0.81
CA GLN A 161 32.60 -9.63 -1.04
C GLN A 161 32.19 -9.00 0.28
N VAL A 162 32.55 -7.72 0.44
CA VAL A 162 32.16 -6.89 1.58
C VAL A 162 30.68 -6.57 1.46
N ILE A 163 29.86 -7.11 2.37
CA ILE A 163 28.45 -6.76 2.48
C ILE A 163 28.37 -5.42 3.21
N LYS A 164 28.04 -4.36 2.46
CA LYS A 164 27.78 -3.03 3.03
C LYS A 164 26.36 -3.03 3.59
N ASN A 165 26.19 -2.59 4.84
CA ASN A 165 24.87 -2.32 5.38
C ASN A 165 24.20 -1.19 4.56
N PRO A 166 23.07 -1.44 3.87
CA PRO A 166 22.44 -0.46 2.99
C PRO A 166 21.83 0.74 3.75
N PHE A 167 21.74 0.69 5.08
CA PHE A 167 21.30 1.79 5.96
C PHE A 167 22.41 2.76 6.37
N LEU A 168 23.66 2.39 6.10
CA LEU A 168 24.83 3.18 6.47
C LEU A 168 25.35 3.87 5.21
N ASN A 169 25.14 5.18 5.11
CA ASN A 169 25.79 5.96 4.07
C ASN A 169 27.31 5.99 4.40
N PRO A 170 28.21 5.59 3.47
CA PRO A 170 29.65 5.56 3.76
C PRO A 170 30.25 6.94 4.13
N SER A 171 29.52 8.02 3.88
CA SER A 171 29.89 9.39 4.25
C SER A 171 29.25 9.91 5.54
N GLU A 172 28.35 9.16 6.18
CA GLU A 172 27.78 9.56 7.48
C GLU A 172 28.84 9.37 8.58
N ALA A 173 29.03 10.39 9.41
CA ALA A 173 30.02 10.34 10.48
C ALA A 173 29.60 9.32 11.56
N MET A 174 30.58 8.62 12.16
CA MET A 174 30.35 7.64 13.23
C MET A 174 29.47 8.20 14.37
N THR A 175 29.62 9.48 14.68
CA THR A 175 28.84 10.17 15.72
C THR A 175 27.36 10.29 15.34
N ASP A 176 27.04 10.51 14.06
CA ASP A 176 25.67 10.59 13.56
C ASP A 176 25.02 9.20 13.54
N LEU A 177 25.79 8.17 13.19
CA LEU A 177 25.35 6.77 13.25
C LEU A 177 25.11 6.31 14.69
N GLN A 178 25.96 6.72 15.64
CA GLN A 178 25.81 6.39 17.06
C GLN A 178 24.61 7.12 17.70
N TRP A 179 24.30 8.34 17.25
CA TRP A 179 23.10 9.06 17.67
C TRP A 179 21.82 8.50 17.05
N LYS A 180 21.86 8.14 15.76
CA LYS A 180 20.72 7.65 14.99
C LYS A 180 20.37 6.20 15.30
N TYR A 181 21.37 5.37 15.63
CA TYR A 181 21.23 3.95 15.95
C TYR A 181 21.99 3.57 17.23
N PRO A 182 21.63 4.14 18.40
CA PRO A 182 22.36 3.88 19.65
C PRO A 182 22.34 2.41 20.08
N SER A 183 21.35 1.61 19.63
CA SER A 183 21.26 0.16 19.85
C SER A 183 22.42 -0.61 19.23
N LEU A 184 22.89 -0.20 18.04
CA LEU A 184 23.99 -0.85 17.32
C LEU A 184 25.34 -0.70 18.02
N PHE A 185 25.50 0.32 18.86
CA PHE A 185 26.77 0.67 19.52
C PHE A 185 26.71 0.51 21.05
N SER A 186 25.54 0.19 21.57
CA SER A 186 25.35 -0.19 22.96
C SER A 186 25.85 -1.63 23.15
N GLN A 187 27.03 -1.78 23.77
CA GLN A 187 27.47 -3.05 24.37
C GLN A 187 26.66 -3.44 25.62
N SER A 188 25.55 -2.75 25.94
CA SER A 188 24.71 -3.23 27.02
C SER A 188 23.90 -4.42 26.54
N ASP A 189 24.20 -5.57 27.14
CA ASP A 189 23.38 -6.78 27.28
C ASP A 189 22.01 -6.45 27.88
N VAL A 190 21.22 -5.59 27.24
CA VAL A 190 19.78 -5.55 27.47
C VAL A 190 19.26 -6.77 26.73
N GLY A 191 19.22 -7.89 27.43
CA GLY A 191 18.70 -9.17 26.96
C GLY A 191 17.21 -9.06 26.64
N ILE A 192 16.89 -8.46 25.49
CA ILE A 192 15.66 -8.76 24.79
C ILE A 192 15.88 -10.16 24.25
N GLU A 193 15.38 -11.14 24.99
CA GLU A 193 15.32 -12.53 24.55
C GLU A 193 14.34 -12.59 23.39
N TYR A 194 14.87 -12.50 22.16
CA TYR A 194 14.08 -12.65 20.95
C TYR A 194 13.62 -14.10 20.84
N ASP A 195 12.35 -14.32 20.45
CA ASP A 195 11.87 -15.64 20.06
C ASP A 195 12.60 -16.07 18.76
N HIS A 196 13.77 -16.69 18.92
CA HIS A 196 14.59 -17.17 17.82
C HIS A 196 13.83 -18.18 16.94
N GLU A 197 12.94 -18.97 17.52
CA GLU A 197 12.09 -19.91 16.79
C GLU A 197 11.03 -19.16 15.96
N GLY A 198 10.47 -18.08 16.50
CA GLY A 198 9.58 -17.16 15.80
C GLY A 198 10.22 -16.48 14.59
N LEU A 199 11.45 -15.99 14.75
CA LEU A 199 12.21 -15.32 13.69
C LEU A 199 12.54 -16.27 12.53
N GLU A 200 13.00 -17.48 12.83
CA GLU A 200 13.28 -18.50 11.80
C GLU A 200 12.01 -18.91 11.07
N ARG A 201 10.88 -19.12 11.77
CA ARG A 201 9.58 -19.39 11.13
C ARG A 201 9.17 -18.29 10.15
N ILE A 202 9.32 -17.02 10.56
CA ILE A 202 9.01 -15.87 9.73
C ILE A 202 9.90 -15.84 8.48
N ARG A 203 11.22 -16.06 8.64
CA ARG A 203 12.20 -16.10 7.56
C ARG A 203 11.96 -17.24 6.58
N GLU A 204 11.61 -18.43 7.06
CA GLU A 204 11.33 -19.61 6.25
C GLU A 204 10.08 -19.43 5.39
N ILE A 205 9.03 -18.85 5.96
CA ILE A 205 7.73 -18.69 5.30
C ILE A 205 7.70 -17.49 4.37
N TYR A 206 8.58 -16.51 4.60
CA TYR A 206 8.65 -15.31 3.78
C TYR A 206 10.11 -14.95 3.48
N PRO A 207 10.74 -15.62 2.50
CA PRO A 207 12.16 -15.46 2.20
C PRO A 207 12.55 -14.04 1.78
N GLU A 208 11.57 -13.24 1.35
CA GLU A 208 11.75 -11.84 0.99
C GLU A 208 11.79 -10.89 2.20
N ILE A 209 11.54 -11.33 3.44
CA ILE A 209 11.54 -10.42 4.62
C ILE A 209 12.88 -9.70 4.79
N SER A 210 14.01 -10.38 4.57
CA SER A 210 15.33 -9.74 4.63
C SER A 210 15.49 -8.66 3.56
N THR A 211 14.76 -8.75 2.45
CA THR A 211 14.74 -7.75 1.36
C THR A 211 13.73 -6.64 1.59
N LEU A 212 12.63 -6.90 2.32
CA LEU A 212 11.60 -5.91 2.63
C LEU A 212 11.93 -5.04 3.84
N LEU A 213 12.55 -5.60 4.89
CA LEU A 213 12.96 -4.87 6.09
C LEU A 213 13.73 -3.58 5.74
N PRO A 214 14.64 -3.61 4.75
CA PRO A 214 15.30 -2.42 4.26
C PRO A 214 14.41 -1.29 3.71
N LEU A 215 13.24 -1.63 3.20
CA LEU A 215 12.35 -0.73 2.49
C LEU A 215 11.30 -0.11 3.42
N ILE A 216 11.22 -0.57 4.67
CA ILE A 216 10.26 -0.09 5.66
C ILE A 216 10.67 1.29 6.16
N ASN A 217 9.75 2.25 6.03
CA ASN A 217 9.89 3.56 6.64
C ASN A 217 9.70 3.48 8.18
N HIS A 218 10.41 4.33 8.93
CA HIS A 218 10.42 4.33 10.40
C HIS A 218 10.65 2.94 11.04
N PRO A 219 11.74 2.23 10.69
CA PRO A 219 12.01 0.87 11.17
C PRO A 219 12.22 0.77 12.68
N GLU A 220 12.46 1.89 13.35
CA GLU A 220 12.59 2.00 14.80
C GLU A 220 11.26 1.94 15.56
N LEU A 221 10.11 1.99 14.87
CA LEU A 221 8.79 2.02 15.48
C LEU A 221 8.08 0.67 15.37
N ALA A 222 7.48 0.23 16.48
CA ALA A 222 6.50 -0.85 16.47
C ALA A 222 5.25 -0.43 15.68
N THR A 223 4.41 -1.39 15.31
CA THR A 223 3.27 -1.09 14.44
C THR A 223 2.31 -0.10 15.09
N ILE A 224 1.90 0.91 14.32
CA ILE A 224 0.88 1.89 14.72
C ILE A 224 -0.53 1.51 14.25
N TYR A 225 -0.63 0.47 13.42
CA TYR A 225 -1.87 0.07 12.78
C TYR A 225 -2.75 -0.72 13.75
N PRO A 226 -4.06 -0.39 13.87
CA PRO A 226 -4.95 -1.04 14.82
C PRO A 226 -5.21 -2.52 14.48
N PRO A 227 -5.74 -3.33 15.42
CA PRO A 227 -5.97 -4.77 15.20
C PRO A 227 -6.82 -5.11 13.96
N ALA A 228 -7.78 -4.25 13.59
CA ALA A 228 -8.58 -4.45 12.38
C ALA A 228 -7.73 -4.33 11.10
N ALA A 229 -6.76 -3.42 11.05
CA ALA A 229 -5.84 -3.29 9.92
C ALA A 229 -4.89 -4.48 9.85
N GLN A 230 -4.42 -4.97 11.00
CA GLN A 230 -3.58 -6.16 11.10
C GLN A 230 -4.25 -7.40 10.49
N ILE A 231 -5.56 -7.57 10.68
CA ILE A 231 -6.33 -8.63 10.04
C ILE A 231 -6.31 -8.49 8.51
N THR A 232 -6.48 -7.27 7.98
CA THR A 232 -6.38 -7.01 6.54
C THR A 232 -5.01 -7.39 5.99
N PHE A 233 -3.93 -7.09 6.72
CA PHE A 233 -2.56 -7.45 6.34
C PHE A 233 -2.35 -8.97 6.29
N ALA A 234 -2.83 -9.69 7.31
CA ALA A 234 -2.74 -11.15 7.34
C ALA A 234 -3.55 -11.81 6.20
N ILE A 235 -4.73 -11.27 5.87
CA ILE A 235 -5.50 -11.73 4.70
C ILE A 235 -4.74 -11.44 3.41
N GLY A 236 -4.05 -10.29 3.31
CA GLY A 236 -3.18 -9.96 2.18
C GLY A 236 -2.07 -10.99 1.98
N ASN A 237 -1.34 -11.33 3.05
CA ASN A 237 -0.30 -12.36 3.03
C ASN A 237 -0.85 -13.74 2.63
N PHE A 238 -2.02 -14.11 3.16
CA PHE A 238 -2.71 -15.32 2.75
C PHE A 238 -3.10 -15.29 1.26
N ALA A 239 -3.55 -14.14 0.75
CA ALA A 239 -3.92 -13.99 -0.65
C ALA A 239 -2.70 -14.12 -1.59
N ASP A 240 -1.54 -13.59 -1.21
CA ASP A 240 -0.28 -13.80 -1.95
C ASP A 240 0.05 -15.29 -2.06
N SER A 241 -0.02 -16.00 -0.94
CA SER A 241 0.24 -17.44 -0.88
C SER A 241 -0.79 -18.26 -1.67
N ALA A 242 -2.08 -17.93 -1.54
CA ALA A 242 -3.18 -18.67 -2.15
C ALA A 242 -3.27 -18.47 -3.67
N LEU A 243 -2.92 -17.29 -4.17
CA LEU A 243 -2.98 -16.93 -5.59
C LEU A 243 -1.64 -17.12 -6.31
N ASN A 244 -0.59 -17.56 -5.60
CA ASN A 244 0.77 -17.71 -6.10
C ASN A 244 1.28 -16.43 -6.75
N PHE A 245 1.07 -15.29 -6.08
CA PHE A 245 1.68 -14.05 -6.54
C PHE A 245 3.18 -14.10 -6.28
N ASN A 246 3.97 -13.76 -7.30
CA ASN A 246 5.43 -13.73 -7.21
C ASN A 246 5.94 -12.45 -6.52
N GLU A 247 5.07 -11.46 -6.33
CA GLU A 247 5.42 -10.17 -5.74
C GLU A 247 4.78 -10.02 -4.37
N SER A 248 5.61 -9.74 -3.37
CA SER A 248 5.25 -9.66 -1.95
C SER A 248 4.11 -8.71 -1.55
N PHE A 249 3.61 -7.86 -2.45
CA PHE A 249 2.60 -6.85 -2.15
C PHE A 249 1.30 -6.97 -2.97
N THR A 250 1.22 -7.91 -3.91
CA THR A 250 0.05 -8.01 -4.81
C THR A 250 -1.20 -8.48 -4.07
N GLY A 251 -1.04 -9.33 -3.06
CA GLY A 251 -2.10 -9.92 -2.26
C GLY A 251 -2.80 -8.87 -1.42
N ILE A 252 -2.04 -8.04 -0.68
CA ILE A 252 -2.62 -6.93 0.07
C ILE A 252 -3.35 -5.93 -0.85
N LYS A 253 -2.78 -5.59 -2.01
CA LYS A 253 -3.46 -4.75 -3.01
C LYS A 253 -4.75 -5.37 -3.53
N THR A 254 -4.75 -6.67 -3.77
CA THR A 254 -5.95 -7.42 -4.19
C THR A 254 -7.05 -7.29 -3.14
N VAL A 255 -6.73 -7.51 -1.87
CA VAL A 255 -7.68 -7.38 -0.75
C VAL A 255 -8.23 -5.95 -0.68
N LEU A 256 -7.36 -4.94 -0.74
CA LEU A 256 -7.77 -3.53 -0.67
C LEU A 256 -8.63 -3.10 -1.87
N ILE A 257 -8.31 -3.55 -3.08
CA ILE A 257 -9.12 -3.30 -4.29
C ILE A 257 -10.50 -3.95 -4.17
N ILE A 258 -10.59 -5.16 -3.61
CA ILE A 258 -11.87 -5.81 -3.35
C ILE A 258 -12.67 -4.98 -2.35
N MET A 259 -12.08 -4.59 -1.21
CA MET A 259 -12.75 -3.78 -0.19
C MET A 259 -13.24 -2.45 -0.77
N ASP A 260 -12.40 -1.73 -1.51
CA ASP A 260 -12.76 -0.45 -2.13
C ASP A 260 -13.86 -0.59 -3.22
N THR A 261 -13.85 -1.70 -3.97
CA THR A 261 -14.93 -2.03 -4.90
C THR A 261 -16.25 -2.31 -4.15
N LEU A 262 -16.19 -3.01 -3.02
CA LEU A 262 -17.36 -3.22 -2.16
C LEU A 262 -17.85 -1.90 -1.55
N SER A 263 -16.97 -0.97 -1.19
CA SER A 263 -17.33 0.40 -0.76
C SER A 263 -18.12 1.12 -1.85
N CYS A 264 -17.72 1.01 -3.12
CA CYS A 264 -18.51 1.54 -4.24
C CYS A 264 -19.93 0.94 -4.29
N LEU A 265 -20.08 -0.36 -4.03
CA LEU A 265 -21.40 -1.01 -3.96
C LEU A 265 -22.23 -0.53 -2.77
N PHE A 266 -21.61 -0.28 -1.62
CA PHE A 266 -22.27 0.27 -0.44
C PHE A 266 -22.75 1.70 -0.68
N ILE A 267 -21.91 2.56 -1.27
CA ILE A 267 -22.29 3.93 -1.66
C ILE A 267 -23.52 3.90 -2.58
N ILE A 268 -23.54 3.05 -3.61
CA ILE A 268 -24.70 2.90 -4.49
C ILE A 268 -25.95 2.46 -3.71
N ARG A 269 -25.81 1.52 -2.77
CA ARG A 269 -26.94 1.05 -1.94
C ARG A 269 -27.45 2.16 -1.01
N ILE A 270 -26.57 2.95 -0.42
CA ILE A 270 -26.91 4.10 0.43
C ILE A 270 -27.64 5.16 -0.39
N LEU A 271 -27.11 5.54 -1.56
CA LEU A 271 -27.76 6.49 -2.48
C LEU A 271 -29.17 6.03 -2.85
N LYS A 272 -29.36 4.75 -3.20
CA LYS A 272 -30.69 4.19 -3.49
C LYS A 272 -31.63 4.26 -2.30
N LYS A 273 -31.15 3.96 -1.08
CA LYS A 273 -31.95 4.09 0.15
C LYS A 273 -32.34 5.55 0.43
N MET A 274 -31.45 6.49 0.12
CA MET A 274 -31.70 7.93 0.23
C MET A 274 -32.55 8.49 -0.94
N LYS A 275 -32.99 7.64 -1.88
CA LYS A 275 -33.70 8.03 -3.11
C LYS A 275 -32.91 9.03 -3.98
N LEU A 276 -31.58 8.95 -3.91
CA LEU A 276 -30.68 9.73 -4.74
C LEU A 276 -30.25 8.94 -5.99
N PRO A 277 -29.91 9.62 -7.10
CA PRO A 277 -29.39 8.98 -8.31
C PRO A 277 -28.15 8.13 -8.03
N ALA A 278 -28.10 6.92 -8.61
CA ALA A 278 -26.93 6.04 -8.44
C ALA A 278 -25.68 6.59 -9.15
N CYS A 279 -25.86 7.48 -10.13
CA CYS A 279 -24.77 8.12 -10.85
C CYS A 279 -23.85 8.95 -9.95
N HIS A 280 -24.32 9.44 -8.79
CA HIS A 280 -23.46 10.15 -7.83
C HIS A 280 -22.31 9.31 -7.28
N ALA A 281 -22.44 7.98 -7.33
CA ALA A 281 -21.35 7.08 -6.94
C ALA A 281 -20.10 7.26 -7.83
N THR A 282 -20.23 7.81 -9.05
CA THR A 282 -19.06 8.07 -9.91
C THR A 282 -18.08 9.06 -9.30
N ILE A 283 -18.55 9.97 -8.42
CA ILE A 283 -17.70 10.96 -7.74
C ILE A 283 -16.68 10.27 -6.84
N TYR A 284 -16.99 9.10 -6.27
CA TYR A 284 -16.05 8.29 -5.51
C TYR A 284 -15.39 7.23 -6.42
N ALA A 285 -16.23 6.45 -7.12
CA ALA A 285 -15.80 5.25 -7.82
C ALA A 285 -14.77 5.52 -8.93
N TRP A 286 -14.82 6.70 -9.55
CA TRP A 286 -13.92 7.10 -10.64
C TRP A 286 -12.93 8.20 -10.26
N HIS A 287 -12.88 8.56 -8.97
CA HIS A 287 -11.98 9.60 -8.47
C HIS A 287 -10.52 9.12 -8.48
N PRO A 288 -9.56 9.97 -8.90
CA PRO A 288 -8.17 9.57 -9.00
C PRO A 288 -7.55 9.22 -7.65
N LEU A 289 -7.91 9.95 -6.60
CA LEU A 289 -7.37 9.71 -5.27
C LEU A 289 -7.62 8.27 -4.77
N PRO A 290 -8.86 7.74 -4.64
CA PRO A 290 -9.07 6.34 -4.28
C PRO A 290 -8.39 5.35 -5.22
N VAL A 291 -8.42 5.60 -6.54
CA VAL A 291 -7.80 4.68 -7.51
C VAL A 291 -6.28 4.59 -7.31
N LEU A 292 -5.60 5.73 -7.13
CA LEU A 292 -4.14 5.76 -6.99
C LEU A 292 -3.69 5.39 -5.59
N GLU A 293 -4.37 5.89 -4.57
CA GLU A 293 -3.98 5.63 -3.18
C GLU A 293 -4.21 4.16 -2.81
N ILE A 294 -5.35 3.60 -3.23
CA ILE A 294 -5.72 2.24 -2.84
C ILE A 294 -5.21 1.22 -3.85
N ALA A 295 -5.52 1.37 -5.15
CA ALA A 295 -5.21 0.32 -6.11
C ALA A 295 -3.75 0.35 -6.57
N LYS A 296 -3.14 1.53 -6.70
CA LYS A 296 -1.74 1.65 -7.10
C LYS A 296 -0.81 1.54 -5.89
N SER A 297 -0.99 2.35 -4.86
CA SER A 297 -0.11 2.36 -3.68
C SER A 297 -0.43 1.29 -2.66
N GLY A 298 -1.64 0.73 -2.65
CA GLY A 298 -2.02 -0.28 -1.66
C GLY A 298 -2.20 0.30 -0.26
N HIS A 299 -2.63 1.55 -0.13
CA HIS A 299 -2.79 2.19 1.17
C HIS A 299 -4.01 1.65 1.93
N ILE A 300 -3.88 1.54 3.26
CA ILE A 300 -4.88 0.92 4.14
C ILE A 300 -6.19 1.72 4.26
N ASP A 301 -6.23 2.98 3.79
CA ASP A 301 -7.45 3.80 3.79
C ASP A 301 -8.61 3.13 3.07
N GLY A 302 -8.35 2.29 2.06
CA GLY A 302 -9.40 1.54 1.38
C GLY A 302 -10.16 0.60 2.31
N ALA A 303 -9.47 -0.02 3.28
CA ALA A 303 -10.11 -0.83 4.31
C ALA A 303 -10.84 0.04 5.34
N ALA A 304 -10.26 1.19 5.72
CA ALA A 304 -10.91 2.13 6.64
C ALA A 304 -12.25 2.62 6.09
N ILE A 305 -12.29 3.04 4.82
CA ILE A 305 -13.52 3.47 4.14
C ILE A 305 -14.54 2.34 4.05
N PHE A 306 -14.10 1.09 3.84
CA PHE A 306 -15.00 -0.06 3.76
C PHE A 306 -15.74 -0.34 5.09
N PHE A 307 -15.09 -0.11 6.23
CA PHE A 307 -15.69 -0.36 7.54
C PHE A 307 -16.53 0.81 8.09
N LEU A 308 -16.46 1.99 7.47
CA LEU A 308 -17.27 3.19 7.81
C LEU A 308 -18.68 3.13 7.19
#